data_AF-A0A8I1GA54-F1
#
_entry.id   AF-A0A8I1GA54-F1
#
_cell.length_a   1.000
_cell.length_b   1.000
_cell.length_c   1.000
_cell.angle_alpha   90.00
_cell.angle_beta   90.00
_cell.angle_gamma   90.00
#
_symmetry.space_group_name_H-M   'P 1'
#
loop_
_entity.id
_entity.type
_entity.pdbx_description
1 polymer ?
#
loop_
_entity_poly.entity_id
_entity_poly.type
_entity_poly.pdbx_seq_one_letter_code
_entity_poly.pdbx_strand_id
1 'polypeptide(L)'
;MTSKNRITVNFKKESFRLLESLAREHGPSLAGLTQSIVTAAVRNNVADKLYLEKLRSSAALMKSGDKENEGTGKILLQTSKRDEYGNENIVLRACPVKLGDYISQPVFLSERDAAVILKERVRECLKEHIKNCIPAVVGQLGGTPDMLHLFVKRANVRCDKTQKDFWSIRITPELHVIPVFNNDLHRSRLDFLNIRYRNFRDVAVKGWDNQKYEKMLLIDTASRSRSGGYFIGVSWSDIDYLSYSYEDFQPKEISFSRGKKELLCQIQIHNRDVNVKVFNESGDRILCR
;
A
#
# COMPACT_ATOMS: atom_id res chain seq x y z
N MET A 1 -35.16 -29.28 -31.09
CA MET A 1 -34.64 -28.35 -32.13
C MET A 1 -33.13 -28.43 -32.14
N THR A 2 -32.51 -28.93 -33.21
CA THR A 2 -31.05 -28.97 -33.38
C THR A 2 -30.57 -27.63 -33.95
N SER A 3 -29.72 -26.89 -33.22
CA SER A 3 -29.14 -25.64 -33.73
C SER A 3 -28.12 -25.94 -34.83
N LYS A 4 -28.18 -25.18 -35.93
CA LYS A 4 -27.42 -25.47 -37.17
C LYS A 4 -25.95 -25.00 -37.14
N ASN A 5 -25.53 -24.23 -36.13
CA ASN A 5 -24.15 -23.73 -36.01
C ASN A 5 -23.51 -24.25 -34.72
N ARG A 6 -22.86 -25.42 -34.80
CA ARG A 6 -22.11 -26.02 -33.69
C ARG A 6 -20.62 -25.84 -33.92
N ILE A 7 -19.91 -25.39 -32.89
CA ILE A 7 -18.45 -25.28 -32.87
C ILE A 7 -17.94 -26.27 -31.83
N THR A 8 -17.00 -27.12 -32.23
CA THR A 8 -16.30 -28.03 -31.31
C THR A 8 -15.15 -27.26 -30.67
N VAL A 9 -15.08 -27.28 -29.34
CA VAL A 9 -14.03 -26.58 -28.58
C VAL A 9 -13.30 -27.61 -27.72
N ASN A 10 -11.97 -27.61 -27.80
CA ASN A 10 -11.13 -28.48 -26.99
C ASN A 10 -10.55 -27.70 -25.81
N PHE A 11 -10.78 -28.19 -24.60
CA PHE A 11 -10.24 -27.61 -23.38
C PHE A 11 -9.13 -28.50 -22.80
N LYS A 12 -8.16 -27.88 -22.10
CA LYS A 12 -7.24 -28.64 -21.25
C LYS A 12 -8.05 -29.35 -20.15
N LYS A 13 -7.63 -30.56 -19.77
CA LYS A 13 -8.36 -31.44 -18.81
C LYS A 13 -8.74 -30.72 -17.50
N GLU A 14 -7.85 -29.88 -16.98
CA GLU A 14 -8.07 -29.10 -15.76
C GLU A 14 -9.14 -28.01 -15.96
N SER A 15 -9.08 -27.29 -17.08
CA SER A 15 -10.08 -26.29 -17.46
C SER A 15 -11.44 -26.93 -17.71
N PHE A 16 -11.47 -28.13 -18.30
CA PHE A 16 -12.68 -28.89 -18.55
C PHE A 16 -13.37 -29.30 -17.23
N ARG A 17 -12.62 -29.86 -16.27
CA ARG A 17 -13.16 -30.22 -14.94
C ARG A 17 -13.74 -29.03 -14.18
N LEU A 18 -13.05 -27.88 -14.26
CA LEU A 18 -13.50 -26.63 -13.65
C LEU A 18 -14.78 -26.11 -14.31
N LEU A 19 -14.88 -26.19 -15.64
CA LEU A 19 -16.10 -25.81 -16.35
C LEU A 19 -17.26 -26.76 -16.03
N GLU A 20 -17.00 -28.06 -15.85
CA GLU A 20 -18.03 -29.03 -15.41
C GLU A 20 -18.54 -28.76 -14.00
N SER A 21 -17.67 -28.36 -13.06
CA SER A 21 -18.10 -28.01 -11.70
C SER A 21 -18.91 -26.71 -11.69
N LEU A 22 -18.47 -25.69 -12.43
CA LEU A 22 -19.21 -24.44 -12.59
C LEU A 22 -20.55 -24.63 -13.30
N ALA A 23 -20.60 -25.52 -14.31
CA ALA A 23 -21.84 -25.81 -15.02
C ALA A 23 -22.88 -26.47 -14.13
N ARG A 24 -22.46 -27.30 -13.17
CA ARG A 24 -23.35 -27.90 -12.16
C ARG A 24 -23.95 -26.87 -11.20
N GLU A 25 -23.20 -25.82 -10.86
CA GLU A 25 -23.61 -24.82 -9.87
C GLU A 25 -24.37 -23.62 -10.47
N HIS A 26 -24.04 -23.23 -11.70
CA HIS A 26 -24.46 -21.95 -12.27
C HIS A 26 -25.07 -22.05 -13.69
N GLY A 27 -25.06 -23.23 -14.32
CA GLY A 27 -25.50 -23.40 -15.70
C GLY A 27 -26.61 -24.45 -15.86
N PRO A 28 -27.40 -24.40 -16.95
CA PRO A 28 -28.33 -25.48 -17.31
C PRO A 28 -27.61 -26.68 -17.97
N SER A 29 -26.42 -26.48 -18.53
CA SER A 29 -25.53 -27.51 -19.09
C SER A 29 -24.13 -26.93 -19.36
N LEU A 30 -23.12 -27.79 -19.53
CA LEU A 30 -21.74 -27.37 -19.88
C LEU A 30 -21.68 -26.55 -21.17
N ALA A 31 -22.42 -26.97 -22.21
CA ALA A 31 -22.49 -26.25 -23.48
C ALA A 31 -23.18 -24.89 -23.30
N GLY A 32 -24.27 -24.83 -22.52
CA GLY A 32 -24.98 -23.58 -22.23
C GLY A 32 -24.13 -22.59 -21.43
N LEU A 33 -23.37 -23.06 -20.43
CA LEU A 33 -22.43 -22.24 -19.69
C LEU A 33 -21.31 -21.71 -20.60
N THR A 34 -20.71 -22.57 -21.41
CA THR A 34 -19.64 -22.20 -22.36
C THR A 34 -20.12 -21.14 -23.34
N GLN A 35 -21.33 -21.32 -23.90
CA GLN A 35 -21.95 -20.34 -24.78
C GLN A 35 -22.19 -19.01 -24.07
N SER A 36 -22.64 -19.04 -22.81
CA SER A 36 -22.89 -17.82 -22.01
C SER A 36 -21.60 -17.06 -21.73
N ILE A 37 -20.51 -17.77 -21.39
CA ILE A 37 -19.18 -17.18 -21.20
C ILE A 37 -18.69 -16.50 -22.47
N VAL A 38 -18.75 -17.19 -23.61
CA VAL A 38 -18.32 -16.64 -24.90
C VAL A 38 -19.18 -15.44 -25.29
N THR A 39 -20.50 -15.53 -25.12
CA THR A 39 -21.43 -14.44 -25.44
C THR A 39 -21.17 -13.22 -24.57
N ALA A 40 -20.98 -13.40 -23.26
CA ALA A 40 -20.67 -12.33 -22.32
C ALA A 40 -19.32 -11.67 -22.64
N ALA A 41 -18.31 -12.46 -23.00
CA ALA A 41 -16.98 -11.96 -23.38
C ALA A 41 -17.04 -11.13 -24.67
N VAL A 42 -17.89 -11.51 -25.64
CA VAL A 42 -18.05 -10.78 -26.91
C VAL A 42 -18.89 -9.52 -26.74
N ARG A 43 -19.97 -9.56 -25.95
CA ARG A 43 -20.86 -8.41 -25.75
C ARG A 43 -20.25 -7.32 -24.87
N ASN A 44 -19.39 -7.69 -23.92
CA ASN A 44 -18.52 -6.81 -23.15
C ASN A 44 -19.22 -5.62 -22.45
N ASN A 45 -20.51 -5.76 -22.10
CA ASN A 45 -21.24 -4.77 -21.32
C ASN A 45 -21.03 -4.98 -19.80
N VAL A 46 -21.50 -4.04 -18.99
CA VAL A 46 -21.26 -4.03 -17.53
C VAL A 46 -21.88 -5.25 -16.84
N ALA A 47 -23.08 -5.67 -17.24
CA ALA A 47 -23.75 -6.83 -16.66
C ALA A 47 -23.01 -8.15 -17.00
N ASP A 48 -22.53 -8.28 -18.23
CA ASP A 48 -21.76 -9.42 -18.71
C ASP A 48 -20.38 -9.51 -18.03
N LYS A 49 -19.74 -8.37 -17.73
CA LYS A 49 -18.50 -8.33 -16.93
C LYS A 49 -18.71 -8.82 -15.51
N LEU A 50 -19.78 -8.36 -14.83
CA LEU A 50 -20.12 -8.79 -13.48
C LEU A 50 -20.46 -10.30 -13.43
N TYR A 51 -21.15 -10.80 -14.46
CA TYR A 51 -21.41 -12.23 -14.61
C TYR A 51 -20.12 -13.05 -14.74
N LEU A 52 -19.18 -12.62 -15.60
CA LEU A 52 -17.90 -13.29 -15.77
C LEU A 52 -17.01 -13.22 -14.53
N GLU A 53 -17.04 -12.11 -13.79
CA GLU A 53 -16.34 -11.99 -12.50
C GLU A 53 -16.91 -12.95 -11.46
N LYS A 54 -18.23 -13.04 -11.34
CA LYS A 54 -18.88 -14.00 -10.42
C LYS A 54 -18.44 -15.45 -10.73
N LEU A 55 -18.41 -15.83 -12.00
CA LEU A 55 -17.92 -17.15 -12.42
C LEU A 55 -16.44 -17.37 -12.08
N ARG A 56 -15.59 -16.34 -12.24
CA ARG A 56 -14.17 -16.42 -11.86
C ARG A 56 -14.01 -16.59 -10.35
N SER A 57 -14.81 -15.90 -9.53
CA SER A 57 -14.80 -16.04 -8.08
C SER A 57 -15.21 -17.44 -7.63
N SER A 58 -16.30 -18.00 -8.17
CA SER A 58 -16.70 -19.39 -7.90
C SER A 58 -15.61 -20.39 -8.32
N ALA A 59 -14.98 -20.16 -9.47
CA ALA A 59 -13.87 -20.98 -9.95
C ALA A 59 -12.65 -20.94 -9.01
N ALA A 60 -12.36 -19.78 -8.42
CA ALA A 60 -11.27 -19.61 -7.46
C ALA A 60 -11.56 -20.33 -6.13
N LEU A 61 -12.81 -20.29 -5.66
CA LEU A 61 -13.25 -21.01 -4.45
C LEU A 61 -13.13 -22.53 -4.62
N MET A 62 -13.53 -23.06 -5.78
CA MET A 62 -13.42 -24.49 -6.08
C MET A 62 -11.97 -24.98 -6.17
N LYS A 63 -11.01 -24.11 -6.48
CA LYS A 63 -9.57 -24.44 -6.42
C LYS A 63 -9.01 -24.41 -5.00
N SER A 64 -9.72 -23.80 -4.04
CA SER A 64 -9.28 -23.65 -2.65
C SER A 64 -9.83 -24.72 -1.69
N GLY A 65 -10.71 -25.61 -2.18
CA GLY A 65 -11.45 -26.57 -1.37
C GLY A 65 -10.65 -27.69 -0.70
N ASP A 66 -9.34 -27.82 -0.96
CA ASP A 66 -8.54 -28.95 -0.46
C ASP A 66 -7.47 -28.59 0.59
N LYS A 67 -7.50 -27.39 1.18
CA LYS A 67 -6.63 -27.09 2.33
C LYS A 67 -7.36 -26.30 3.42
N GLU A 68 -7.84 -27.05 4.40
CA GLU A 68 -7.98 -26.59 5.78
C GLU A 68 -6.68 -25.90 6.24
N ASN A 69 -6.76 -24.65 6.70
CA ASN A 69 -6.07 -24.14 7.89
C ASN A 69 -6.29 -22.63 8.11
N GLU A 70 -6.89 -22.34 9.26
CA GLU A 70 -6.51 -21.31 10.22
C GLU A 70 -6.13 -19.89 9.74
N GLY A 71 -7.13 -18.99 9.81
CA GLY A 71 -7.07 -17.91 10.81
C GLY A 71 -6.13 -16.70 10.61
N THR A 72 -5.12 -16.72 9.75
CA THR A 72 -4.04 -15.69 9.83
C THR A 72 -3.61 -15.07 8.49
N GLY A 73 -4.57 -14.86 7.59
CA GLY A 73 -4.35 -14.14 6.33
C GLY A 73 -5.67 -13.65 5.72
N LYS A 74 -6.34 -12.70 6.40
CA LYS A 74 -7.65 -12.15 5.99
C LYS A 74 -7.63 -10.66 5.63
N ILE A 75 -6.50 -10.09 5.22
CA ILE A 75 -6.52 -8.71 4.71
C ILE A 75 -7.09 -8.69 3.28
N LEU A 76 -6.71 -9.65 2.44
CA LEU A 76 -7.07 -9.65 1.01
C LEU A 76 -8.29 -10.50 0.63
N LEU A 77 -8.67 -11.51 1.43
CA LEU A 77 -9.75 -12.43 1.04
C LEU A 77 -11.16 -11.97 1.44
N GLN A 78 -11.32 -10.89 2.22
CA GLN A 78 -12.65 -10.38 2.58
C GLN A 78 -12.62 -8.99 3.23
N THR A 79 -12.19 -7.95 2.51
CA THR A 79 -12.42 -6.57 3.00
C THR A 79 -12.72 -5.55 1.91
N SER A 80 -13.19 -5.94 0.71
CA SER A 80 -13.84 -4.97 -0.17
C SER A 80 -15.19 -4.58 0.44
N LYS A 81 -15.23 -3.43 1.11
CA LYS A 81 -16.49 -2.84 1.59
C LYS A 81 -16.87 -1.74 0.62
N ARG A 82 -18.08 -1.81 0.07
CA ARG A 82 -18.68 -0.65 -0.59
C ARG A 82 -19.14 0.33 0.49
N ASP A 83 -18.71 1.57 0.38
CA ASP A 83 -19.31 2.64 1.19
C ASP A 83 -20.72 3.00 0.68
N GLU A 84 -21.37 3.94 1.37
CA GLU A 84 -22.70 4.46 1.03
C GLU A 84 -22.76 5.11 -0.36
N TYR A 85 -21.59 5.45 -0.95
CA TYR A 85 -21.44 6.05 -2.27
C TYR A 85 -21.04 5.02 -3.34
N GLY A 86 -20.94 3.74 -2.96
CA GLY A 86 -20.59 2.64 -3.87
C GLY A 86 -19.09 2.48 -4.14
N ASN A 87 -18.20 3.21 -3.45
CA ASN A 87 -16.76 3.10 -3.62
C ASN A 87 -16.26 1.81 -2.98
N GLU A 88 -15.41 1.07 -3.70
CA GLU A 88 -14.77 -0.14 -3.19
C GLU A 88 -13.58 0.21 -2.30
N ASN A 89 -13.71 -0.04 -0.99
CA ASN A 89 -12.65 0.17 -0.01
C ASN A 89 -11.96 -1.16 0.28
N ILE A 90 -10.63 -1.20 0.17
CA ILE A 90 -9.82 -2.33 0.68
C ILE A 90 -9.31 -1.96 2.07
N VAL A 91 -9.61 -2.77 3.08
CA VAL A 91 -9.18 -2.49 4.45
C VAL A 91 -7.81 -3.11 4.69
N LEU A 92 -6.78 -2.26 4.65
CA LEU A 92 -5.43 -2.62 5.11
C LEU A 92 -5.37 -2.54 6.65
N ARG A 93 -4.61 -3.42 7.30
CA ARG A 93 -4.32 -3.32 8.74
C ARG A 93 -3.35 -2.18 9.00
N ALA A 94 -3.81 -0.95 8.89
CA ALA A 94 -2.98 0.21 9.18
C ALA A 94 -3.06 0.61 10.66
N CYS A 95 -1.93 1.00 11.22
CA CYS A 95 -1.81 1.40 12.62
C CYS A 95 -1.27 2.84 12.72
N PRO A 96 -1.97 3.76 13.39
CA PRO A 96 -1.38 5.03 13.76
C PRO A 96 -0.36 4.81 14.87
N VAL A 97 0.86 5.34 14.71
CA VAL A 97 1.93 5.22 15.70
C VAL A 97 2.48 6.61 16.02
N LYS A 98 2.43 6.99 17.30
CA LYS A 98 3.08 8.21 17.78
C LYS A 98 4.47 7.86 18.25
N LEU A 99 5.47 8.55 17.71
CA LEU A 99 6.85 8.43 18.18
C LEU A 99 7.12 9.47 19.26
N GLY A 100 8.09 9.18 20.13
CA GLY A 100 8.62 10.17 21.06
C GLY A 100 9.27 11.34 20.31
N ASP A 101 9.32 12.49 20.99
CA ASP A 101 10.06 13.65 20.51
C ASP A 101 11.53 13.29 20.24
N TYR A 102 12.04 13.75 19.12
CA TYR A 102 13.47 13.73 18.80
C TYR A 102 14.05 15.12 19.00
N ILE A 103 15.20 15.18 19.66
CA ILE A 103 15.99 16.40 19.83
C ILE A 103 17.37 16.09 19.24
N SER A 104 17.77 16.85 18.21
CA SER A 104 19.09 16.72 17.61
C SER A 104 20.16 17.30 18.53
N GLN A 105 21.40 16.85 18.33
CA GLN A 105 22.54 17.65 18.78
C GLN A 105 22.55 19.02 18.06
N PRO A 106 23.09 20.09 18.67
CA PRO A 106 23.22 21.38 18.02
C PRO A 106 24.01 21.27 16.70
N VAL A 107 23.50 21.90 15.65
CA VAL A 107 24.11 21.90 14.31
C VAL A 107 24.64 23.30 14.02
N PHE A 108 25.89 23.39 13.56
CA PHE A 108 26.49 24.63 13.10
C PHE A 108 26.06 24.93 11.66
N LEU A 109 25.39 26.07 11.42
CA LEU A 109 24.89 26.52 10.13
C LEU A 109 24.98 28.04 10.03
N SER A 110 25.67 28.53 8.99
CA SER A 110 25.75 29.96 8.68
C SER A 110 24.40 30.51 8.17
N GLU A 111 24.12 31.78 8.50
CA GLU A 111 22.79 32.37 8.31
C GLU A 111 22.32 32.49 6.85
N ARG A 112 23.23 32.61 5.87
CA ARG A 112 22.85 32.95 4.48
C ARG A 112 21.99 31.89 3.78
N ASP A 113 22.04 30.62 4.21
CA ASP A 113 21.26 29.52 3.63
C ASP A 113 20.58 28.60 4.68
N ALA A 114 20.54 29.04 5.94
CA ALA A 114 20.13 28.22 7.06
C ALA A 114 18.77 27.54 6.86
N ALA A 115 17.79 28.21 6.25
CA ALA A 115 16.44 27.66 6.06
C ALA A 115 16.37 26.44 5.13
N VAL A 116 17.14 26.43 4.03
CA VAL A 116 17.15 25.31 3.07
C VAL A 116 17.91 24.15 3.68
N ILE A 117 19.09 24.41 4.24
CA ILE A 117 19.92 23.41 4.86
C ILE A 117 19.22 22.77 6.08
N LEU A 118 18.51 23.57 6.89
CA LEU A 118 17.70 23.07 8.00
C LEU A 118 16.59 22.13 7.50
N LYS A 119 15.91 22.45 6.39
CA LYS A 119 14.85 21.56 5.86
C LYS A 119 15.41 20.21 5.43
N GLU A 120 16.58 20.17 4.80
CA GLU A 120 17.25 18.93 4.43
C GLU A 120 17.69 18.16 5.67
N ARG A 121 18.36 18.84 6.61
CA ARG A 121 18.82 18.24 7.86
C ARG A 121 17.70 17.67 8.70
N VAL A 122 16.56 18.36 8.76
CA VAL A 122 15.34 17.90 9.43
C VAL A 122 14.85 16.58 8.83
N ARG A 123 14.90 16.41 7.50
CA ARG A 123 14.49 15.15 6.87
C ARG A 123 15.44 14.02 7.20
N GLU A 124 16.74 14.28 7.21
CA GLU A 124 17.75 13.30 7.61
C GLU A 124 17.52 12.84 9.06
N CYS A 125 17.45 13.79 9.99
CA CYS A 125 17.19 13.53 11.41
C CYS A 125 15.88 12.77 11.62
N LEU A 126 14.80 13.16 10.93
CA LEU A 126 13.51 12.48 11.00
C LEU A 126 13.62 11.04 10.49
N LYS A 127 14.27 10.83 9.33
CA LYS A 127 14.44 9.49 8.75
C LYS A 127 15.26 8.60 9.68
N GLU A 128 16.36 9.12 10.24
CA GLU A 128 17.21 8.41 11.18
C GLU A 128 16.48 8.07 12.50
N HIS A 129 15.75 9.02 13.07
CA HIS A 129 14.93 8.79 14.26
C HIS A 129 13.91 7.67 14.04
N ILE A 130 13.18 7.73 12.91
CA ILE A 130 12.22 6.66 12.55
C ILE A 130 12.93 5.31 12.46
N LYS A 131 14.10 5.24 11.79
CA LYS A 131 14.87 3.99 11.67
C LYS A 131 15.24 3.41 13.04
N ASN A 132 15.64 4.25 13.97
CA ASN A 132 16.01 3.84 15.32
C ASN A 132 14.81 3.38 16.15
N CYS A 133 13.61 3.92 15.85
CA CYS A 133 12.37 3.51 16.49
C CYS A 133 11.71 2.26 15.88
N ILE A 134 12.17 1.74 14.73
CA ILE A 134 11.54 0.57 14.06
C ILE A 134 11.31 -0.61 15.02
N PRO A 135 12.27 -1.05 15.85
CA PRO A 135 12.02 -2.17 16.78
C PRO A 135 10.85 -1.91 17.75
N ALA A 136 10.74 -0.69 18.26
CA ALA A 136 9.66 -0.29 19.15
C ALA A 136 8.31 -0.17 18.42
N VAL A 137 8.32 0.23 17.14
CA VAL A 137 7.13 0.21 16.27
C VAL A 137 6.67 -1.24 16.07
N VAL A 138 7.57 -2.14 15.69
CA VAL A 138 7.26 -3.56 15.44
C VAL A 138 6.71 -4.23 16.69
N GLY A 139 7.26 -3.94 17.87
CA GLY A 139 6.75 -4.45 19.14
C GLY A 139 5.27 -4.14 19.42
N GLN A 140 4.70 -3.11 18.79
CA GLN A 140 3.29 -2.72 18.94
C GLN A 140 2.35 -3.42 17.94
N LEU A 141 2.87 -4.11 16.91
CA LEU A 141 2.09 -4.63 15.78
C LEU A 141 1.51 -6.03 16.01
N GLY A 142 1.72 -6.62 17.19
CA GLY A 142 1.20 -7.96 17.53
C GLY A 142 1.85 -9.11 16.74
N GLY A 143 2.95 -8.83 16.02
CA GLY A 143 3.72 -9.80 15.23
C GLY A 143 4.82 -9.11 14.41
N THR A 144 5.75 -9.89 13.86
CA THR A 144 6.86 -9.37 13.04
C THR A 144 6.49 -9.44 11.56
N PRO A 145 6.22 -8.30 10.88
CA PRO A 145 5.90 -8.29 9.46
C PRO A 145 7.10 -8.70 8.59
N ASP A 146 6.84 -8.90 7.30
CA ASP A 146 7.86 -9.15 6.28
C ASP A 146 8.24 -7.84 5.57
N MET A 147 7.25 -6.97 5.35
CA MET A 147 7.46 -5.60 4.89
C MET A 147 6.77 -4.61 5.81
N LEU A 148 7.38 -3.44 5.98
CA LEU A 148 6.86 -2.37 6.81
C LEU A 148 6.92 -1.05 6.06
N HIS A 149 5.75 -0.52 5.70
CA HIS A 149 5.64 0.84 5.18
C HIS A 149 5.38 1.81 6.32
N LEU A 150 6.26 2.80 6.48
CA LEU A 150 6.15 3.85 7.48
C LEU A 150 5.91 5.18 6.79
N PHE A 151 4.69 5.68 6.87
CA PHE A 151 4.30 6.97 6.31
C PHE A 151 4.40 8.03 7.39
N VAL A 152 5.18 9.09 7.14
CA VAL A 152 5.11 10.29 7.98
C VAL A 152 3.83 11.03 7.65
N LYS A 153 2.80 10.77 8.44
CA LYS A 153 1.50 11.43 8.33
C LYS A 153 1.59 12.90 8.74
N ARG A 154 2.42 13.21 9.75
CA ARG A 154 2.71 14.57 10.20
C ARG A 154 4.02 14.60 10.98
N ALA A 155 4.88 15.57 10.73
CA ALA A 155 6.00 15.92 11.59
C ALA A 155 5.95 17.42 11.89
N ASN A 156 5.77 17.76 13.18
CA ASN A 156 5.95 19.15 13.61
C ASN A 156 7.42 19.35 13.97
N VAL A 157 8.04 20.36 13.39
CA VAL A 157 9.46 20.62 13.54
C VAL A 157 9.67 22.05 14.02
N ARG A 158 10.46 22.17 15.08
CA ARG A 158 10.89 23.43 15.64
C ARG A 158 12.41 23.51 15.56
N CYS A 159 12.92 24.54 14.92
CA CYS A 159 14.35 24.84 14.84
C CYS A 159 14.61 26.12 15.61
N ASP A 160 15.36 26.05 16.70
CA ASP A 160 15.69 27.22 17.52
C ASP A 160 17.19 27.52 17.40
N LYS A 161 17.54 28.78 17.11
CA LYS A 161 18.92 29.25 17.16
C LYS A 161 19.34 29.41 18.62
N THR A 162 20.33 28.65 19.06
CA THR A 162 20.77 28.61 20.46
C THR A 162 21.89 29.61 20.75
N GLN A 163 22.84 29.74 19.82
CA GLN A 163 23.99 30.66 19.86
C GLN A 163 24.43 31.00 18.43
N LYS A 164 25.45 31.86 18.26
CA LYS A 164 25.97 32.26 16.94
C LYS A 164 26.19 31.03 16.03
N ASP A 165 25.37 30.95 14.98
CA ASP A 165 25.33 29.86 13.99
C ASP A 165 24.97 28.46 14.51
N PHE A 166 24.57 28.29 15.78
CA PHE A 166 24.15 26.99 16.32
C PHE A 166 22.62 26.85 16.37
N TRP A 167 22.13 25.72 15.88
CA TRP A 167 20.71 25.42 15.77
C TRP A 167 20.35 24.10 16.46
N SER A 168 19.31 24.13 17.27
CA SER A 168 18.68 22.94 17.84
C SER A 168 17.45 22.55 17.02
N ILE A 169 17.25 21.26 16.77
CA ILE A 169 16.11 20.74 16.02
C ILE A 169 15.30 19.83 16.93
N ARG A 170 14.02 20.15 17.10
CA ARG A 170 13.03 19.32 17.78
C ARG A 170 11.98 18.82 16.80
N ILE A 171 11.75 17.52 16.77
CA ILE A 171 10.82 16.85 15.86
C ILE A 171 9.81 16.03 16.64
N THR A 172 8.53 16.25 16.39
CA THR A 172 7.43 15.45 16.94
C THR A 172 6.71 14.72 15.78
N PRO A 173 7.03 13.44 15.51
CA PRO A 173 6.46 12.69 14.40
C PRO A 173 5.22 11.88 14.79
N GLU A 174 4.23 11.90 13.90
CA GLU A 174 3.08 11.00 13.86
C GLU A 174 3.19 10.14 12.59
N LEU A 175 3.22 8.83 12.77
CA LEU A 175 3.32 7.86 11.70
C LEU A 175 1.97 7.20 11.44
N HIS A 176 1.77 6.82 10.19
CA HIS A 176 0.80 5.83 9.78
C HIS A 176 1.59 4.63 9.25
N VAL A 177 1.32 3.44 9.77
CA VAL A 177 2.16 2.26 9.52
C VAL A 177 1.32 1.16 8.90
N ILE A 178 1.84 0.55 7.83
CA ILE A 178 1.23 -0.61 7.18
C ILE A 178 2.21 -1.78 7.29
N PRO A 179 1.98 -2.72 8.22
CA PRO A 179 2.64 -4.02 8.21
C PRO A 179 2.06 -4.89 7.11
N VAL A 180 2.95 -5.58 6.39
CA VAL A 180 2.61 -6.58 5.38
C VAL A 180 3.29 -7.88 5.76
N PHE A 181 2.51 -8.95 5.89
CA PHE A 181 3.00 -10.28 6.20
C PHE A 181 3.06 -11.12 4.92
N ASN A 182 3.92 -12.14 4.84
CA ASN A 182 4.04 -12.99 3.64
C ASN A 182 2.70 -13.61 3.22
N ASN A 183 1.85 -13.96 4.18
CA ASN A 183 0.48 -14.42 3.91
C ASN A 183 -0.37 -13.40 3.14
N ASP A 184 -0.10 -12.11 3.32
CA ASP A 184 -0.74 -11.02 2.58
C ASP A 184 -0.06 -10.76 1.23
N LEU A 185 1.18 -11.22 1.00
CA LEU A 185 1.87 -11.07 -0.28
C LEU A 185 1.47 -12.19 -1.26
N HIS A 186 1.25 -13.39 -0.75
CA HIS A 186 0.83 -14.53 -1.55
C HIS A 186 -0.54 -14.25 -2.21
N ARG A 187 -0.54 -14.14 -3.54
CA ARG A 187 -1.72 -13.79 -4.37
C ARG A 187 -2.21 -12.35 -4.22
N SER A 188 -1.35 -11.44 -3.75
CA SER A 188 -1.68 -10.03 -3.75
C SER A 188 -1.60 -9.44 -5.15
N ARG A 189 -2.63 -8.69 -5.52
CA ARG A 189 -2.64 -7.81 -6.69
C ARG A 189 -2.25 -6.37 -6.32
N LEU A 190 -2.12 -6.06 -5.04
CA LEU A 190 -1.65 -4.75 -4.60
C LEU A 190 -0.14 -4.70 -4.80
N ASP A 191 0.37 -3.63 -5.41
CA ASP A 191 1.80 -3.37 -5.63
C ASP A 191 2.40 -2.58 -4.47
N PHE A 192 2.75 -3.29 -3.39
CA PHE A 192 3.39 -2.73 -2.21
C PHE A 192 4.78 -2.14 -2.53
N LEU A 193 5.43 -2.55 -3.62
CA LEU A 193 6.74 -2.02 -4.01
C LEU A 193 6.65 -0.60 -4.59
N ASN A 194 5.54 -0.27 -5.26
CA ASN A 194 5.37 1.00 -5.96
C ASN A 194 4.36 1.95 -5.32
N ILE A 195 4.27 1.96 -3.99
CA ILE A 195 3.49 2.97 -3.28
C ILE A 195 4.15 4.34 -3.45
N ARG A 196 3.42 5.31 -4.00
CA ARG A 196 3.96 6.66 -4.28
C ARG A 196 2.98 7.77 -3.94
N TYR A 197 3.52 8.90 -3.49
CA TYR A 197 2.75 10.12 -3.34
C TYR A 197 2.38 10.69 -4.71
N ARG A 198 1.10 11.05 -4.91
CA ARG A 198 0.62 11.75 -6.10
C ARG A 198 -0.36 12.86 -5.73
N ASN A 199 -0.36 13.94 -6.50
CA ASN A 199 -1.39 14.97 -6.36
C ASN A 199 -2.72 14.46 -6.93
N PHE A 200 -3.83 14.80 -6.27
CA PHE A 200 -5.17 14.39 -6.72
C PHE A 200 -5.50 14.92 -8.12
N ARG A 201 -5.10 16.16 -8.41
CA ARG A 201 -5.26 16.75 -9.74
C ARG A 201 -4.50 15.95 -10.81
N ASP A 202 -3.26 15.53 -10.51
CA ASP A 202 -2.47 14.75 -11.46
C ASP A 202 -3.11 13.39 -11.71
N VAL A 203 -3.59 12.70 -10.68
CA VAL A 203 -4.29 11.42 -10.82
C VAL A 203 -5.59 11.58 -11.61
N ALA A 204 -6.36 12.65 -11.36
CA ALA A 204 -7.61 12.89 -12.07
C ALA A 204 -7.41 13.26 -13.55
N VAL A 205 -6.36 14.01 -13.88
CA VAL A 205 -6.11 14.50 -15.25
C VAL A 205 -5.30 13.50 -16.08
N LYS A 206 -4.24 12.92 -15.50
CA LYS A 206 -3.31 12.03 -16.20
C LYS A 206 -3.68 10.55 -16.02
N GLY A 207 -4.57 10.23 -15.09
CA GLY A 207 -4.93 8.86 -14.77
C GLY A 207 -3.79 8.09 -14.10
N TRP A 208 -3.81 6.78 -14.30
CA TRP A 208 -2.76 5.86 -13.89
C TRP A 208 -2.25 5.07 -15.09
N ASP A 209 -1.14 4.36 -14.89
CA ASP A 209 -0.64 3.43 -15.89
C ASP A 209 -1.60 2.24 -16.01
N ASN A 210 -2.52 2.33 -16.97
CA ASN A 210 -3.57 1.33 -17.22
C ASN A 210 -3.03 0.06 -17.88
N GLN A 211 -1.81 0.09 -18.42
CA GLN A 211 -1.12 -1.09 -18.91
C GLN A 211 -0.64 -1.94 -17.73
N LYS A 212 -0.13 -1.29 -16.68
CA LYS A 212 0.37 -1.97 -15.47
C LYS A 212 -0.73 -2.30 -14.47
N TYR A 213 -1.66 -1.37 -14.23
CA TYR A 213 -2.65 -1.47 -13.16
C TYR A 213 -4.10 -1.41 -13.68
N GLU A 214 -4.94 -2.30 -13.15
CA GLU A 214 -6.40 -2.25 -13.35
C GLU A 214 -6.98 -0.96 -12.75
N LYS A 215 -6.58 -0.63 -11.53
CA LYS A 215 -7.03 0.55 -10.80
C LYS A 215 -5.96 1.04 -9.83
N MET A 216 -6.08 2.29 -9.40
CA MET A 216 -5.27 2.88 -8.34
C MET A 216 -6.13 3.19 -7.12
N LEU A 217 -5.62 2.86 -5.95
CA LEU A 217 -6.28 3.09 -4.67
C LEU A 217 -5.51 4.11 -3.85
N LEU A 218 -6.24 5.02 -3.22
CA LEU A 218 -5.69 5.94 -2.23
C LEU A 218 -5.51 5.19 -0.91
N ILE A 219 -4.31 5.25 -0.34
CA ILE A 219 -4.07 4.83 1.04
C ILE A 219 -4.54 5.97 1.94
N ASP A 220 -5.80 5.87 2.34
CA ASP A 220 -6.40 6.89 3.18
C ASP A 220 -5.66 7.02 4.52
N THR A 221 -5.64 8.23 5.08
CA THR A 221 -5.00 8.59 6.35
C THR A 221 -3.46 8.52 6.41
N ALA A 222 -2.78 8.04 5.37
CA ALA A 222 -1.31 7.99 5.31
C ALA A 222 -0.64 9.36 5.18
N SER A 223 -1.36 10.38 4.70
CA SER A 223 -0.92 11.78 4.62
C SER A 223 -2.04 12.71 5.08
N ARG A 224 -1.70 13.91 5.56
CA ARG A 224 -2.68 14.96 5.90
C ARG A 224 -2.89 15.98 4.78
N SER A 225 -2.20 15.80 3.66
CA SER A 225 -2.28 16.74 2.55
C SER A 225 -3.69 16.76 1.92
N ARG A 226 -4.20 17.96 1.67
CA ARG A 226 -5.50 18.16 1.00
C ARG A 226 -5.42 18.07 -0.53
N SER A 227 -4.22 18.10 -1.10
CA SER A 227 -4.01 18.17 -2.55
C SER A 227 -3.48 16.87 -3.16
N GLY A 228 -3.22 15.85 -2.35
CA GLY A 228 -2.60 14.61 -2.78
C GLY A 228 -2.45 13.62 -1.62
N GLY A 229 -2.08 12.40 -1.95
CA GLY A 229 -1.88 11.32 -0.99
C GLY A 229 -1.03 10.20 -1.56
N TYR A 230 -0.84 9.16 -0.77
CA TYR A 230 -0.11 7.96 -1.19
C TYR A 230 -1.06 7.00 -1.89
N PHE A 231 -0.65 6.52 -3.07
CA PHE A 231 -1.45 5.59 -3.86
C PHE A 231 -0.73 4.26 -4.03
N ILE A 232 -1.53 3.20 -4.10
CA ILE A 232 -1.12 1.83 -4.41
C ILE A 232 -1.87 1.32 -5.65
N GLY A 233 -1.15 0.67 -6.54
CA GLY A 233 -1.72 0.09 -7.76
C GLY A 233 -2.28 -1.31 -7.51
N VAL A 234 -3.38 -1.63 -8.18
CA VAL A 234 -3.92 -2.99 -8.27
C VAL A 234 -3.56 -3.54 -9.65
N SER A 235 -2.63 -4.48 -9.72
CA SER A 235 -2.20 -5.13 -10.97
C SER A 235 -3.28 -6.05 -11.54
N TRP A 236 -3.24 -6.30 -12.85
CA TRP A 236 -4.15 -7.22 -13.54
C TRP A 236 -4.03 -8.69 -13.07
N SER A 237 -2.88 -9.08 -12.54
CA SER A 237 -2.57 -10.42 -12.02
C SER A 237 -1.83 -10.34 -10.70
N ASP A 238 -1.76 -11.44 -9.97
CA ASP A 238 -0.97 -11.54 -8.73
C ASP A 238 0.50 -11.13 -8.99
N ILE A 239 1.08 -10.43 -8.03
CA ILE A 239 2.47 -9.95 -8.10
C ILE A 239 3.38 -10.99 -7.46
N ASP A 240 4.39 -11.45 -8.20
CA ASP A 240 5.43 -12.32 -7.67
C ASP A 240 6.52 -11.50 -6.95
N TYR A 241 6.30 -11.26 -5.67
CA TYR A 241 7.24 -10.53 -4.81
C TYR A 241 8.63 -11.18 -4.70
N LEU A 242 8.79 -12.47 -4.99
CA LEU A 242 10.10 -13.13 -4.92
C LEU A 242 11.03 -12.71 -6.08
N SER A 243 10.47 -12.16 -7.15
CA SER A 243 11.20 -11.80 -8.38
C SER A 243 11.75 -10.37 -8.41
N TYR A 244 11.48 -9.54 -7.41
CA TYR A 244 11.80 -8.11 -7.44
C TYR A 244 13.11 -7.75 -6.73
N SER A 245 13.77 -6.70 -7.23
CA SER A 245 14.81 -5.99 -6.50
C SER A 245 14.15 -5.02 -5.49
N TYR A 246 14.45 -5.18 -4.21
CA TYR A 246 13.92 -4.38 -3.11
C TYR A 246 14.69 -3.07 -2.92
N GLU A 247 15.01 -2.36 -4.00
CA GLU A 247 15.95 -1.23 -4.01
C GLU A 247 15.54 -0.07 -3.09
N ASP A 248 14.24 0.22 -3.01
CA ASP A 248 13.71 1.29 -2.16
C ASP A 248 13.50 0.87 -0.68
N PHE A 249 13.73 -0.40 -0.37
CA PHE A 249 13.57 -0.94 0.98
C PHE A 249 14.92 -1.04 1.68
N GLN A 250 14.87 -0.82 2.99
CA GLN A 250 16.03 -0.95 3.85
C GLN A 250 15.84 -2.20 4.70
N PRO A 251 16.71 -3.22 4.55
CA PRO A 251 16.64 -4.40 5.38
C PRO A 251 17.02 -4.02 6.82
N LYS A 252 16.23 -4.50 7.78
CA LYS A 252 16.48 -4.32 9.21
C LYS A 252 16.33 -5.65 9.91
N GLU A 253 17.39 -6.11 10.56
CA GLU A 253 17.31 -7.30 11.41
C GLU A 253 16.53 -6.96 12.70
N ILE A 254 15.45 -7.70 12.94
CA ILE A 254 14.64 -7.58 14.15
C ILE A 254 14.77 -8.87 14.95
N SER A 255 15.21 -8.73 16.20
CA SER A 255 15.24 -9.82 17.18
C SER A 255 13.88 -9.95 17.88
N PHE A 256 13.42 -11.17 18.06
CA PHE A 256 12.24 -11.51 18.84
C PHE A 256 12.46 -12.83 19.59
N SER A 257 11.51 -13.23 20.44
CA SER A 257 11.64 -14.38 21.34
C SER A 257 11.98 -15.71 20.66
N ARG A 258 11.66 -15.86 19.36
CA ARG A 258 11.87 -17.08 18.57
C ARG A 258 13.01 -16.98 17.55
N GLY A 259 13.82 -15.91 17.61
CA GLY A 259 14.98 -15.75 16.73
C GLY A 259 15.08 -14.36 16.12
N LYS A 260 15.70 -14.29 14.95
CA LYS A 260 15.90 -13.07 14.18
C LYS A 260 15.22 -13.20 12.82
N LYS A 261 14.68 -12.10 12.32
CA LYS A 261 14.06 -12.01 10.99
C LYS A 261 14.48 -10.71 10.34
N GLU A 262 14.76 -10.77 9.06
CA GLU A 262 14.97 -9.59 8.24
C GLU A 262 13.63 -8.95 7.90
N LEU A 263 13.49 -7.67 8.22
CA LEU A 263 12.32 -6.86 7.93
C LEU A 263 12.65 -5.85 6.83
N LEU A 264 11.90 -5.85 5.75
CA LEU A 264 12.02 -4.86 4.67
C LEU A 264 11.27 -3.58 5.04
N CYS A 265 11.98 -2.49 5.28
CA CYS A 265 11.37 -1.23 5.71
C CYS A 265 11.42 -0.17 4.62
N GLN A 266 10.29 0.48 4.35
CA GLN A 266 10.25 1.67 3.49
C GLN A 266 9.68 2.85 4.26
N ILE A 267 10.49 3.90 4.42
CA ILE A 267 10.08 5.14 5.08
C ILE A 267 9.67 6.15 4.01
N GLN A 268 8.40 6.54 4.05
CA GLN A 268 7.80 7.48 3.10
C GLN A 268 7.62 8.84 3.78
N ILE A 269 8.33 9.85 3.26
CA ILE A 269 8.30 11.23 3.75
C ILE A 269 7.96 12.13 2.58
N HIS A 270 6.87 12.89 2.69
CA HIS A 270 6.53 13.92 1.72
C HIS A 270 6.65 15.31 2.35
N ASN A 271 7.08 16.30 1.56
CA ASN A 271 7.41 17.65 2.04
C ASN A 271 6.23 18.35 2.74
N ARG A 272 5.01 18.07 2.29
CA ARG A 272 3.78 18.66 2.85
C ARG A 272 3.44 18.13 4.24
N ASP A 273 3.96 16.95 4.60
CA ASP A 273 3.70 16.33 5.90
C ASP A 273 4.73 16.78 6.96
N VAL A 274 5.76 17.55 6.58
CA VAL A 274 6.78 18.10 7.48
C VAL A 274 6.58 19.62 7.62
N ASN A 275 6.16 20.06 8.81
CA ASN A 275 5.92 21.46 9.12
C ASN A 275 7.08 22.05 9.92
N VAL A 276 7.97 22.78 9.24
CA VAL A 276 9.16 23.39 9.84
C VAL A 276 8.87 24.84 10.27
N LYS A 277 9.16 25.14 11.53
CA LYS A 277 9.14 26.49 12.10
C LYS A 277 10.53 26.82 12.63
N VAL A 278 11.07 27.95 12.17
CA VAL A 278 12.42 28.41 12.53
C VAL A 278 12.30 29.63 13.43
N PHE A 279 13.10 29.69 14.49
CA PHE A 279 13.11 30.74 15.51
C PHE A 279 14.54 31.26 15.73
N ASN A 280 14.68 32.58 15.87
CA ASN A 280 15.96 33.22 16.19
C ASN A 280 16.29 33.11 17.70
N GLU A 281 17.43 33.68 18.12
CA GLU A 281 17.88 33.69 19.53
C GLU A 281 16.89 34.41 20.46
N SER A 282 16.15 35.40 19.95
CA SER A 282 15.12 36.14 20.69
C SER A 282 13.78 35.39 20.78
N GLY A 283 13.65 34.24 20.12
CA GLY A 283 12.41 33.47 20.06
C GLY A 283 11.41 33.95 19.00
N ASP A 284 11.79 34.91 18.15
CA ASP A 284 10.97 35.38 17.05
C ASP A 284 11.00 34.40 15.88
N ARG A 285 9.83 34.20 15.27
CA ARG A 285 9.70 33.29 14.13
C ARG A 285 10.33 33.90 12.87
N ILE A 286 11.30 33.21 12.30
CA ILE A 286 11.88 33.54 11.00
C ILE A 286 10.93 32.99 9.92
N LEU A 287 10.39 33.88 9.10
CA LEU A 287 9.60 33.50 7.93
C LEU A 287 10.57 33.07 6.82
N CYS A 288 10.75 31.76 6.70
CA CYS A 288 11.43 31.19 5.53
C CYS A 288 10.55 31.43 4.30
N ARG A 289 10.93 32.37 3.44
CA ARG A 289 10.38 32.49 2.08
C ARG A 289 10.81 31.30 1.23
#